data_AF-A0A2V8FXN0-F1
#
_entry.id   AF-A0A2V8FXN0-F1
#
_cell.length_a   1.000
_cell.length_b   1.000
_cell.length_c   1.000
_cell.angle_alpha   90.00
_cell.angle_beta   90.00
_cell.angle_gamma   90.00
#
_symmetry.space_group_name_H-M   'P 1'
#
loop_
_entity.id
_entity.type
_entity.pdbx_description
1 polymer ?
#
loop_
_entity_poly.entity_id
_entity_poly.type
_entity_poly.pdbx_seq_one_letter_code
_entity_poly.pdbx_strand_id
1 'polypeptide(L)' 'MIINQAMARRFWPQGDPLSDQLTIGRGAGPAFREPPRQIIGVVSDVRNGALDQEPQPTMYIPQA' A
#
# COMPACT_ATOMS: atom_id res chain seq x y z
N MET A 1 0.47 4.43 7.45
CA MET A 1 1.08 3.85 6.23
C MET A 1 0.74 4.73 5.05
N ILE A 2 1.60 4.78 4.04
CA ILE A 2 1.36 5.52 2.80
C ILE A 2 1.34 4.53 1.63
N ILE A 3 0.49 4.75 0.62
CA ILE A 3 0.44 3.93 -0.60
C ILE A 3 0.70 4.78 -1.85
N ASN A 4 1.03 4.18 -2.99
CA ASN A 4 1.11 4.92 -4.25
C ASN A 4 -0.23 4.98 -5.01
N GLN A 5 -0.31 5.86 -6.01
CA GLN A 5 -1.50 6.02 -6.84
C GLN A 5 -1.88 4.73 -7.61
N ALA A 6 -0.91 3.94 -8.06
CA ALA A 6 -1.17 2.67 -8.73
C ALA A 6 -1.93 1.69 -7.81
N MET A 7 -1.57 1.62 -6.52
CA MET A 7 -2.30 0.82 -5.53
C MET A 7 -3.72 1.38 -5.30
N ALA A 8 -3.84 2.69 -5.11
CA ALA A 8 -5.14 3.36 -4.92
C ALA A 8 -6.09 3.06 -6.08
N ARG A 9 -5.66 3.28 -7.34
CA ARG A 9 -6.48 3.01 -8.53
C ARG A 9 -6.91 1.54 -8.66
N ARG A 10 -6.01 0.61 -8.32
CA ARG A 10 -6.28 -0.83 -8.48
C ARG A 10 -7.27 -1.36 -7.46
N PHE A 11 -7.14 -0.97 -6.20
CA PHE A 11 -7.92 -1.56 -5.10
C PHE A 11 -9.09 -0.67 -4.63
N TRP A 12 -9.04 0.62 -4.93
CA TRP A 12 -10.11 1.59 -4.67
C TRP A 12 -10.52 2.35 -5.94
N PRO A 13 -10.97 1.67 -7.01
CA PRO A 13 -11.34 2.34 -8.26
C PRO A 13 -12.49 3.34 -8.10
N GLN A 14 -13.32 3.16 -7.06
CA GLN A 14 -14.49 4.00 -6.75
C GLN A 14 -14.53 4.41 -5.27
N GLY A 15 -13.47 4.13 -4.51
CA GLY A 15 -13.43 4.30 -3.06
C GLY A 15 -12.34 5.27 -2.61
N ASP A 16 -12.42 5.69 -1.35
CA ASP A 16 -11.36 6.47 -0.71
C ASP A 16 -10.44 5.54 0.10
N PRO A 17 -9.18 5.31 -0.36
CA PRO A 17 -8.23 4.49 0.40
C PRO A 17 -7.92 5.07 1.78
N LEU A 18 -8.09 6.38 2.00
CA LEU A 18 -7.79 7.01 3.28
C LEU A 18 -8.81 6.67 4.38
N SER A 19 -9.95 6.09 4.02
CA SER A 19 -10.97 5.64 4.96
C SER A 19 -10.74 4.20 5.46
N ASP A 20 -9.73 3.50 4.92
CA ASP A 20 -9.52 2.07 5.16
C ASP A 20 -8.26 1.75 5.98
N GLN A 21 -8.29 0.56 6.61
CA GLN A 21 -7.16 -0.05 7.30
C GLN A 21 -6.78 -1.38 6.65
N LEU A 22 -5.47 -1.62 6.48
CA LEU A 22 -4.97 -2.88 5.93
C LEU A 22 -4.32 -3.74 7.00
N THR A 23 -4.64 -5.03 6.98
CA THR A 23 -3.89 -6.06 7.72
C THR A 23 -2.83 -6.64 6.80
N ILE A 24 -1.56 -6.54 7.21
CA ILE A 24 -0.41 -7.03 6.45
C ILE A 24 -0.05 -8.42 6.99
N GLY A 25 0.38 -9.34 6.12
CA GLY A 25 0.83 -10.67 6.54
C GLY A 25 -0.30 -11.60 7.02
N ARG A 26 -1.57 -11.33 6.65
CA ARG A 26 -2.69 -12.21 7.00
C ARG A 26 -2.42 -13.63 6.45
N GLY A 27 -2.29 -14.60 7.35
CA GLY A 27 -2.03 -16.00 7.00
C GLY A 27 -0.54 -16.36 6.88
N ALA A 28 0.39 -15.42 7.04
CA ALA A 28 1.84 -15.69 6.97
C ALA A 28 2.43 -16.30 8.26
N GLY A 29 1.59 -16.57 9.27
CA GLY A 29 1.99 -17.16 10.55
C GLY A 29 2.08 -16.15 11.70
N PRO A 30 2.32 -16.62 12.94
CA PRO A 30 2.27 -15.76 14.14
C PRO A 30 3.27 -14.60 14.12
N ALA A 31 4.46 -14.80 13.56
CA ALA A 31 5.53 -13.79 13.52
C ALA A 31 5.20 -12.57 12.66
N PHE A 32 4.22 -12.68 11.75
CA PHE A 32 3.82 -11.63 10.82
C PHE A 32 2.44 -11.06 11.13
N ARG A 33 1.86 -11.40 12.29
CA ARG A 33 0.60 -10.80 12.73
C ARG A 33 0.86 -9.40 13.27
N GLU A 34 0.49 -8.42 12.46
CA GLU A 34 0.48 -7.02 12.86
C GLU A 34 -0.96 -6.51 13.03
N PRO A 35 -1.21 -5.53 13.92
CA PRO A 35 -2.50 -4.85 13.96
C PRO A 35 -2.78 -4.16 12.61
N PRO A 36 -4.07 -3.98 12.24
CA PRO A 36 -4.43 -3.22 11.06
C PRO A 36 -3.79 -1.82 11.06
N ARG A 37 -3.27 -1.39 9.91
CA ARG A 37 -2.60 -0.11 9.74
C ARG A 37 -3.46 0.83 8.92
N GLN A 38 -3.69 2.04 9.44
CA GLN A 38 -4.38 3.12 8.73
C GLN A 38 -3.55 3.61 7.53
N ILE A 39 -4.22 3.76 6.39
CA ILE A 39 -3.69 4.50 5.26
C ILE A 39 -3.87 5.99 5.55
N ILE A 40 -2.77 6.73 5.60
CA ILE A 40 -2.76 8.16 5.98
C ILE A 40 -2.36 9.08 4.83
N GLY A 41 -2.05 8.51 3.66
CA GLY A 41 -1.64 9.30 2.51
C GLY A 41 -1.47 8.46 1.25
N VAL A 42 -1.62 9.13 0.11
CA VAL A 42 -1.34 8.60 -1.22
C VAL A 42 -0.25 9.47 -1.86
N VAL A 43 0.83 8.84 -2.32
CA VAL A 43 1.93 9.52 -3.03
C VAL A 43 1.90 9.19 -4.52
N SER A 44 2.51 10.06 -5.32
CA SER A 44 2.72 9.81 -6.75
C SER A 44 3.49 8.50 -6.99
N ASP A 45 3.27 7.95 -8.18
CA ASP A 45 3.92 6.71 -8.58
C ASP A 45 5.44 6.88 -8.76
N VAL A 46 6.19 5.89 -8.26
CA VAL A 46 7.64 5.79 -8.45
C VAL A 46 7.93 4.60 -9.35
N ARG A 47 8.75 4.81 -10.39
CA ARG A 47 9.28 3.72 -11.23
C ARG A 47 10.45 3.05 -10.50
N ASN A 48 10.13 2.07 -9.66
CA ASN A 48 11.12 1.28 -8.92
C ASN A 48 11.60 0.02 -9.69
N GLY A 49 11.03 -0.22 -10.88
CA GLY A 49 11.45 -1.27 -11.82
C GLY A 49 12.21 -0.69 -13.01
N ALA A 50 12.11 -1.32 -14.18
CA ALA A 50 12.67 -0.76 -15.40
C ALA A 50 11.96 0.55 -15.79
N LEU A 51 12.66 1.44 -16.50
CA LEU A 51 12.14 2.76 -16.84
C LEU A 51 10.91 2.73 -17.74
N ASP A 52 10.69 1.65 -18.48
CA ASP A 52 9.55 1.40 -19.36
C ASP A 52 8.39 0.67 -18.67
N GLN A 53 8.60 0.16 -17.46
CA GLN A 53 7.56 -0.54 -16.71
C GLN A 53 6.57 0.45 -16.08
N GLU A 54 5.31 0.04 -16.06
CA GLU A 54 4.27 0.74 -15.31
C GLU A 54 4.50 0.59 -13.80
N PRO A 55 4.29 1.67 -13.02
CA PRO A 55 4.40 1.61 -11.57
C PRO A 55 3.48 0.55 -10.96
N GLN A 56 4.05 -0.29 -10.11
CA GLN A 56 3.30 -1.35 -9.42
C GLN A 56 2.71 -0.86 -8.09
N PRO A 57 1.60 -1.45 -7.61
CA PRO A 57 1.08 -1.18 -6.28
C PRO A 57 2.14 -1.30 -5.19
N THR A 58 2.38 -0.23 -4.43
CA THR A 58 3.46 -0.15 -3.45
C THR A 58 2.95 0.49 -2.15
N MET A 59 3.35 -0.10 -1.02
CA MET A 59 3.10 0.42 0.33
C MET A 59 4.41 0.85 1.00
N TYR A 60 4.38 1.98 1.70
CA TYR A 60 5.49 2.53 2.47
C TYR A 60 5.16 2.47 3.96
N ILE A 61 5.99 1.74 4.70
CA ILE A 61 5.85 1.51 6.13
C ILE A 61 7.05 2.17 6.82
N PRO A 62 6.83 3.20 7.67
CA PRO A 62 7.91 3.79 8.45
C PRO A 62 8.62 2.72 9.28
N GLN A 63 9.94 2.67 9.19
CA GLN A 63 10.79 1.96 10.15
C GLN A 63 11.21 2.96 11.22
N ALA A 64 11.07 2.57 12.49
CA ALA A 64 11.55 3.32 13.65
C ALA A 64 12.95 2.86 14.02
#